data_AF-A0A015XBR9-F1
#
_entry.id   AF-A0A015XBR9-F1
#
_cell.length_a   1.000
_cell.length_b   1.000
_cell.length_c   1.000
_cell.angle_alpha   90.00
_cell.angle_beta   90.00
_cell.angle_gamma   90.00
#
_symmetry.space_group_name_H-M   'P 1'
#
loop_
_entity.id
_entity.type
_entity.pdbx_description
1 polymer ?
#
loop_
_entity_poly.entity_id
_entity_poly.type
_entity_poly.pdbx_seq_one_letter_code
_entity_poly.pdbx_strand_id
1 'polypeptide(L)'
;MEEMKQTTVVMTAEEKAEFEAFQREKAKKAAEEKAKNDREMYKQMVDEEIANSIPVLLGISEQIKASKQTVMDNFKTILEMKADLFKTKVKDDQRSHTFTNSEGDKRITLGVYVTDGYRDTVEDGIAIVKEYIEGLAKDEKTKALVSMVLRLLARDAKGTLKASRIVQLRKVAMETGDDRFIEGVRIIEEAYQPEVSKQFIRAEIKNENGMWKPIPLGMTES
;
A
#
# COMPACT_ATOMS: atom_id res chain seq x y z
N MET A 1 29.21 50.08 -34.10
CA MET A 1 29.59 48.97 -34.99
C MET A 1 31.08 48.80 -34.84
N GLU A 2 31.54 47.76 -34.13
CA GLU A 2 32.96 47.45 -34.07
C GLU A 2 33.38 46.78 -35.38
N GLU A 3 34.28 47.43 -36.12
CA GLU A 3 34.89 46.89 -37.33
C GLU A 3 35.70 45.64 -36.95
N MET A 4 35.27 44.47 -37.43
CA MET A 4 36.09 43.26 -37.39
C MET A 4 37.28 43.45 -38.32
N LYS A 5 38.41 43.91 -37.79
CA LYS A 5 39.69 43.96 -38.51
C LYS A 5 40.12 42.54 -38.89
N GLN A 6 39.80 42.13 -40.11
CA GLN A 6 40.28 40.87 -40.67
C GLN A 6 41.77 40.98 -41.00
N THR A 7 42.57 40.07 -40.45
CA THR A 7 44.01 40.00 -40.69
C THR A 7 44.32 38.73 -41.46
N THR A 8 44.89 38.86 -42.66
CA THR A 8 45.27 37.73 -43.53
C THR A 8 46.63 37.21 -43.10
N VAL A 9 46.72 35.93 -42.72
CA VAL A 9 47.97 35.29 -42.25
C VAL A 9 48.37 34.20 -43.25
N VAL A 10 49.61 34.23 -43.74
CA VAL A 10 50.17 33.19 -44.61
C VAL A 10 50.84 32.15 -43.72
N MET A 11 50.45 30.89 -43.83
CA MET A 11 50.94 29.79 -42.99
C MET A 11 51.57 28.70 -43.87
N THR A 12 52.61 28.06 -43.36
CA THR A 12 53.17 26.83 -43.94
C THR A 12 52.24 25.63 -43.69
N ALA A 13 52.46 24.52 -44.41
CA ALA A 13 51.63 23.32 -44.26
C ALA A 13 51.67 22.72 -42.83
N GLU A 14 52.82 22.84 -42.15
CA GLU A 14 53.01 22.39 -40.77
C GLU A 14 52.27 23.30 -39.78
N GLU A 15 52.40 24.62 -39.92
CA GLU A 15 51.68 25.61 -39.07
C GLU A 15 50.15 25.51 -39.25
N LYS A 16 49.67 25.17 -40.45
CA LYS A 16 48.25 24.91 -40.69
C LYS A 16 47.76 23.68 -39.94
N ALA A 17 48.54 22.60 -39.94
CA ALA A 17 48.18 21.36 -39.24
C ALA A 17 48.15 21.54 -37.71
N GLU A 18 49.10 22.30 -37.17
CA GLU A 18 49.13 22.66 -35.74
C GLU A 18 47.94 23.55 -35.34
N PHE A 19 47.57 24.52 -36.18
CA PHE A 19 46.40 25.36 -35.95
C PHE A 19 45.09 24.56 -35.98
N GLU A 20 44.95 23.63 -36.92
CA GLU A 20 43.78 22.74 -37.00
C GLU A 20 43.71 21.76 -35.81
N ALA A 21 44.86 21.31 -35.28
CA ALA A 21 44.92 20.50 -34.07
C ALA A 21 44.52 21.32 -32.83
N PHE A 22 45.04 22.54 -32.70
CA PHE A 22 44.68 23.48 -31.62
C PHE A 22 43.18 23.81 -31.63
N GLN A 23 42.60 24.05 -32.80
CA GLN A 23 41.16 24.32 -32.93
C GLN A 23 40.30 23.11 -32.54
N ARG A 24 40.71 21.89 -32.89
CA ARG A 24 40.02 20.65 -32.47
C ARG A 24 40.11 20.44 -30.96
N GLU A 25 41.25 20.67 -30.35
CA GLU A 25 41.42 20.54 -28.89
C GLU A 25 40.60 21.60 -28.14
N LYS A 26 40.60 22.84 -28.62
CA LYS A 26 39.77 23.93 -28.08
C LYS A 26 38.28 23.63 -28.20
N ALA A 27 37.84 23.10 -29.33
CA ALA A 27 36.45 22.68 -29.52
C ALA A 27 36.06 21.51 -28.59
N LYS A 28 36.95 20.54 -28.39
CA LYS A 28 36.73 19.42 -27.46
C LYS A 28 36.61 19.91 -26.01
N LYS A 29 37.53 20.78 -25.55
CA LYS A 29 37.47 21.40 -24.21
C LYS A 29 36.20 22.22 -24.01
N ALA A 30 35.82 23.03 -24.99
CA ALA A 30 34.58 23.81 -24.94
C ALA A 30 33.33 22.93 -24.91
N ALA A 31 33.32 21.81 -25.63
CA ALA A 31 32.22 20.84 -25.60
C ALA A 31 32.13 20.11 -24.26
N GLU A 32 33.27 19.72 -23.67
CA GLU A 32 33.33 19.10 -22.34
C GLU A 32 32.87 20.06 -21.24
N GLU A 33 33.29 21.32 -21.31
CA GLU A 33 32.88 22.38 -20.37
C GLU A 33 31.39 22.71 -20.51
N LYS A 34 30.88 22.82 -21.73
CA LYS A 34 29.44 22.97 -21.98
C LYS A 34 28.65 21.78 -21.43
N ALA A 35 29.10 20.55 -21.69
CA ALA A 35 28.43 19.36 -21.16
C ALA A 35 28.46 19.29 -19.62
N LYS A 36 29.52 19.79 -18.98
CA LYS A 36 29.60 19.91 -17.53
C LYS A 36 28.60 20.95 -17.01
N ASN A 37 28.56 22.13 -17.62
CA ASN A 37 27.64 23.21 -17.25
C ASN A 37 26.18 22.80 -17.45
N ASP A 38 25.86 22.14 -18.56
CA ASP A 38 24.50 21.64 -18.84
C ASP A 38 24.06 20.63 -17.76
N ARG A 39 24.96 19.76 -17.30
CA ARG A 39 24.67 18.82 -16.19
C ARG A 39 24.48 19.52 -14.86
N GLU A 40 25.30 20.53 -14.56
CA GLU A 40 25.17 21.32 -13.32
C GLU A 40 23.87 22.12 -13.31
N MET A 41 23.52 22.76 -14.42
CA MET A 41 22.26 23.47 -14.61
C MET A 41 21.07 22.51 -14.47
N TYR A 42 21.11 21.34 -15.09
CA TYR A 42 20.04 20.34 -14.94
C TYR A 42 19.85 19.92 -13.49
N LYS A 43 20.94 19.67 -12.74
CA LYS A 43 20.87 19.35 -11.31
C LYS A 43 20.19 20.47 -10.52
N GLN A 44 20.58 21.73 -10.75
CA GLN A 44 19.97 22.88 -10.09
C GLN A 44 18.49 23.01 -10.42
N MET A 45 18.10 22.83 -11.68
CA MET A 45 16.69 22.83 -12.09
C MET A 45 15.89 21.73 -11.40
N VAL A 46 16.45 20.52 -11.30
CA VAL A 46 15.80 19.40 -10.58
C VAL A 46 15.67 19.71 -9.10
N ASP A 47 16.73 20.23 -8.46
CA ASP A 47 16.72 20.58 -7.04
C ASP A 47 15.69 21.68 -6.74
N GLU A 48 15.61 22.70 -7.60
CA GLU A 48 14.63 23.78 -7.50
C GLU A 48 13.20 23.27 -7.70
N GLU A 49 12.97 22.43 -8.72
CA GLU A 49 11.66 21.84 -8.96
C GLU A 49 11.21 20.95 -7.78
N ILE A 50 12.12 20.17 -7.19
CA ILE A 50 11.84 19.39 -5.98
C ILE A 50 11.50 20.33 -4.81
N ALA A 51 12.28 21.38 -4.60
CA ALA A 51 12.06 22.34 -3.52
C ALA A 51 10.71 23.06 -3.65
N ASN A 52 10.24 23.30 -4.87
CA ASN A 52 8.94 23.92 -5.15
C ASN A 52 7.78 22.92 -5.08
N SER A 53 7.97 21.70 -5.61
CA SER A 53 6.92 20.68 -5.69
C SER A 53 6.60 20.02 -4.34
N ILE A 54 7.60 19.79 -3.48
CA ILE A 54 7.39 19.09 -2.20
C ILE A 54 6.41 19.85 -1.27
N PRO A 55 6.54 21.18 -1.05
CA PRO A 55 5.58 21.94 -0.24
C PRO A 55 4.15 21.88 -0.77
N VAL A 56 3.96 21.89 -2.10
CA VAL A 56 2.64 21.79 -2.73
C VAL A 56 1.97 20.44 -2.39
N LEU A 57 2.74 19.35 -2.54
CA LEU A 57 2.25 17.99 -2.23
C LEU A 57 1.95 17.83 -0.73
N LEU A 58 2.80 18.38 0.14
CA LEU A 58 2.58 18.37 1.59
C LEU A 58 1.32 19.13 1.98
N GLY A 59 1.11 20.34 1.43
CA GLY A 59 -0.07 21.15 1.73
C GLY A 59 -1.39 20.43 1.38
N ILE A 60 -1.45 19.81 0.21
CA ILE A 60 -2.62 19.01 -0.20
C ILE A 60 -2.79 17.79 0.72
N SER A 61 -1.70 17.10 1.06
CA SER A 61 -1.74 15.93 1.94
C SER A 61 -2.28 16.26 3.34
N GLU A 62 -1.81 17.36 3.92
CA GLU A 62 -2.25 17.85 5.23
C GLU A 62 -3.72 18.27 5.19
N GLN A 63 -4.15 18.98 4.15
CA GLN A 63 -5.53 19.42 4.00
C GLN A 63 -6.49 18.22 3.86
N ILE A 64 -6.11 17.20 3.07
CA ILE A 64 -6.88 15.96 2.93
C ILE A 64 -6.95 15.23 4.27
N LYS A 65 -5.82 15.12 4.98
CA LYS A 65 -5.75 14.46 6.30
C LYS A 65 -6.66 15.16 7.31
N ALA A 66 -6.56 16.48 7.43
CA ALA A 66 -7.36 17.28 8.34
C ALA A 66 -8.86 17.15 8.03
N SER A 67 -9.22 17.24 6.75
CA SER A 67 -10.62 17.12 6.30
C SER A 67 -11.20 15.73 6.59
N LYS A 68 -10.44 14.65 6.33
CA LYS A 68 -10.85 13.27 6.66
C LYS A 68 -10.99 13.07 8.16
N GLN A 69 -10.07 13.62 8.97
CA GLN A 69 -10.13 13.52 10.43
C GLN A 69 -11.39 14.21 10.97
N THR A 70 -11.67 15.44 10.53
CA THR A 70 -12.88 16.18 10.94
C THR A 70 -14.16 15.40 10.60
N VAL A 71 -14.25 14.81 9.40
CA VAL A 71 -15.39 13.98 9.03
C VAL A 71 -15.50 12.76 9.95
N MET A 72 -14.39 12.07 10.23
CA MET A 72 -14.38 10.90 11.11
C MET A 72 -14.85 11.25 12.53
N ASP A 73 -14.37 12.36 13.09
CA ASP A 73 -14.72 12.80 14.44
C ASP A 73 -16.20 13.19 14.54
N ASN A 74 -16.72 13.91 13.54
CA ASN A 74 -18.15 14.27 13.48
C ASN A 74 -19.05 13.03 13.48
N PHE A 75 -18.68 12.01 12.70
CA PHE A 75 -19.46 10.78 12.62
C PHE A 75 -19.23 9.84 13.81
N LYS A 76 -18.11 9.94 14.52
CA LYS A 76 -17.89 9.21 15.77
C LYS A 76 -18.97 9.57 16.80
N THR A 77 -19.25 10.86 16.96
CA THR A 77 -20.36 11.34 17.81
C THR A 77 -21.71 10.78 17.36
N ILE A 78 -21.97 10.76 16.04
CA ILE A 78 -23.21 10.18 15.48
C ILE A 78 -23.31 8.68 15.75
N LEU A 79 -22.19 7.95 15.69
CA LEU A 79 -22.12 6.52 15.97
C LEU A 79 -22.38 6.22 17.44
N GLU A 80 -21.80 6.99 18.36
CA GLU A 80 -22.04 6.90 19.80
C GLU A 80 -23.53 7.14 20.12
N MET A 81 -24.11 8.22 19.59
CA MET A 81 -25.55 8.49 19.75
C MET A 81 -26.43 7.37 19.16
N LYS A 82 -26.05 6.81 18.01
CA LYS A 82 -26.77 5.68 17.40
C LYS A 82 -26.72 4.44 18.29
N ALA A 83 -25.56 4.12 18.86
CA ALA A 83 -25.40 2.99 19.76
C ALA A 83 -26.28 3.15 21.01
N ASP A 84 -26.32 4.35 21.59
CA ASP A 84 -27.15 4.68 22.76
C ASP A 84 -28.66 4.58 22.44
N LEU A 85 -29.10 5.16 21.31
CA LEU A 85 -30.50 5.18 20.91
C LEU A 85 -31.06 3.79 20.61
N PHE A 86 -30.31 2.96 19.88
CA PHE A 86 -30.79 1.66 19.43
C PHE A 86 -30.45 0.52 20.40
N LYS A 87 -29.70 0.80 21.48
CA LYS A 87 -29.20 -0.20 22.47
C LYS A 87 -28.51 -1.41 21.84
N THR A 88 -28.20 -1.33 20.55
CA THR A 88 -27.33 -2.26 19.89
C THR A 88 -25.93 -1.84 20.30
N LYS A 89 -25.36 -2.56 21.28
CA LYS A 89 -23.90 -2.72 21.26
C LYS A 89 -23.57 -3.06 19.83
N VAL A 90 -22.86 -2.17 19.13
CA VAL A 90 -22.39 -2.41 17.77
C VAL A 90 -21.87 -3.84 17.80
N LYS A 91 -22.47 -4.74 17.01
CA LYS A 91 -21.94 -6.10 16.92
C LYS A 91 -20.45 -5.94 16.64
N ASP A 92 -19.58 -6.51 17.47
CA ASP A 92 -18.12 -6.31 17.41
C ASP A 92 -17.54 -6.56 16.00
N ASP A 93 -18.30 -7.26 15.15
CA ASP A 93 -18.00 -7.53 13.75
C ASP A 93 -18.35 -6.43 12.74
N GLN A 94 -19.07 -5.37 13.11
CA GLN A 94 -19.40 -4.30 12.16
C GLN A 94 -18.18 -3.41 11.89
N ARG A 95 -17.49 -3.68 10.78
CA ARG A 95 -16.27 -2.99 10.37
C ARG A 95 -16.51 -1.72 9.53
N SER A 96 -17.74 -1.47 9.12
CA SER A 96 -18.11 -0.26 8.38
C SER A 96 -19.55 0.19 8.65
N HIS A 97 -19.76 1.50 8.54
CA HIS A 97 -21.04 2.17 8.67
C HIS A 97 -21.30 3.04 7.45
N THR A 98 -22.43 2.79 6.79
CA THR A 98 -22.90 3.59 5.67
C THR A 98 -24.06 4.46 6.12
N PHE A 99 -23.95 5.76 5.87
CA PHE A 99 -24.96 6.76 6.15
C PHE A 99 -25.42 7.39 4.83
N THR A 100 -26.72 7.41 4.61
CA THR A 100 -27.35 8.07 3.47
C THR A 100 -28.20 9.21 4.01
N ASN A 101 -28.17 10.37 3.35
CA ASN A 101 -29.03 11.51 3.73
C ASN A 101 -30.51 11.23 3.41
N SER A 102 -31.41 12.01 3.99
CA SER A 102 -32.87 11.85 3.82
C SER A 102 -33.34 12.01 2.37
N GLU A 103 -32.68 12.86 1.59
CA GLU A 103 -32.96 13.06 0.15
C GLU A 103 -32.47 11.87 -0.70
N GLY A 104 -31.63 10.99 -0.15
CA GLY A 104 -31.20 9.76 -0.80
C GLY A 104 -30.21 9.95 -1.95
N ASP A 105 -29.53 11.09 -2.02
CA ASP A 105 -28.61 11.48 -3.10
C ASP A 105 -27.14 11.63 -2.62
N LYS A 106 -26.88 11.59 -1.31
CA LYS A 106 -25.52 11.65 -0.73
C LYS A 106 -25.30 10.51 0.25
N ARG A 107 -24.13 9.90 0.17
CA ARG A 107 -23.77 8.75 1.01
C ARG A 107 -22.33 8.85 1.49
N ILE A 108 -22.11 8.54 2.76
CA ILE A 108 -20.78 8.43 3.37
C ILE A 108 -20.66 7.06 4.01
N THR A 109 -19.58 6.34 3.70
CA THR A 109 -19.21 5.08 4.33
C THR A 109 -17.90 5.26 5.08
N LEU A 110 -17.93 4.93 6.37
CA LEU A 110 -16.78 4.96 7.27
C LEU A 110 -16.47 3.54 7.69
N GLY A 111 -15.20 3.18 7.76
CA GLY A 111 -14.84 1.84 8.22
C GLY A 111 -13.38 1.65 8.50
N VAL A 112 -13.06 0.43 8.90
CA VAL A 112 -11.71 -0.03 9.19
C VAL A 112 -11.36 -1.22 8.32
N TYR A 113 -10.16 -1.19 7.75
CA TYR A 113 -9.49 -2.38 7.25
C TYR A 113 -8.88 -3.11 8.43
N VAL A 114 -9.04 -4.43 8.46
CA VAL A 114 -8.42 -5.27 9.48
C VAL A 114 -7.34 -6.16 8.87
N THR A 115 -6.36 -6.49 9.68
CA THR A 115 -5.41 -7.56 9.43
C THR A 115 -5.74 -8.73 10.34
N ASP A 116 -5.42 -9.94 9.89
CA ASP A 116 -5.58 -11.13 10.72
C ASP A 116 -4.61 -11.05 11.91
N GLY A 117 -5.13 -11.10 13.13
CA GLY A 117 -4.36 -11.14 14.36
C GLY A 117 -4.77 -12.35 15.18
N TYR A 118 -3.91 -12.78 16.09
CA TYR A 118 -4.17 -13.93 16.95
C TYR A 118 -3.59 -13.70 18.34
N ARG A 119 -4.24 -14.29 19.34
CA ARG A 119 -3.76 -14.37 20.72
C ARG A 119 -2.58 -15.33 20.83
N ASP A 120 -1.85 -15.24 21.93
CA ASP A 120 -0.73 -16.09 22.30
C ASP A 120 -1.06 -17.59 22.25
N THR A 121 -2.30 -17.98 22.55
CA THR A 121 -2.80 -19.37 22.50
C THR A 121 -2.82 -19.97 21.10
N VAL A 122 -2.59 -19.18 20.04
CA VAL A 122 -2.55 -19.69 18.66
C VAL A 122 -1.41 -20.68 18.44
N GLU A 123 -0.26 -20.47 19.08
CA GLU A 123 0.89 -21.38 18.94
C GLU A 123 0.59 -22.75 19.54
N ASP A 124 -0.14 -22.79 20.66
CA ASP A 124 -0.55 -24.03 21.31
C ASP A 124 -1.46 -24.84 20.39
N GLY A 125 -2.44 -24.18 19.77
CA GLY A 125 -3.31 -24.80 18.76
C GLY A 125 -2.52 -25.31 17.55
N ILE A 126 -1.57 -24.51 17.04
CA ILE A 126 -0.68 -24.92 15.92
C ILE A 126 0.17 -26.13 16.30
N ALA A 127 0.69 -26.18 17.52
CA ALA A 127 1.50 -27.29 18.00
C ALA A 127 0.69 -28.59 18.06
N ILE A 128 -0.54 -28.53 18.58
CA ILE A 128 -1.46 -29.68 18.64
C ILE A 128 -1.75 -30.21 17.22
N VAL A 129 -2.03 -29.31 16.27
CA VAL A 129 -2.28 -29.71 14.87
C VAL A 129 -1.04 -30.34 14.25
N LYS A 130 0.16 -29.78 14.48
CA LYS A 130 1.41 -30.35 13.95
C LYS A 130 1.71 -31.73 14.52
N GLU A 131 1.57 -31.91 15.83
CA GLU A 131 1.81 -33.18 16.51
C GLU A 131 0.91 -34.29 15.94
N TYR A 132 -0.39 -33.99 15.75
CA TYR A 132 -1.33 -34.92 15.14
C TYR A 132 -0.87 -35.39 13.75
N ILE A 133 -0.44 -34.43 12.93
CA ILE A 133 -0.14 -34.66 11.51
C ILE A 133 1.19 -35.37 11.32
N GLU A 134 2.20 -35.07 12.14
CA GLU A 134 3.46 -35.80 12.17
C GLU A 134 3.23 -37.28 12.55
N GLY A 135 2.28 -37.57 13.44
CA GLY A 135 1.88 -38.94 13.80
C GLY A 135 1.27 -39.75 12.65
N LEU A 136 0.71 -39.08 11.63
CA LEU A 136 0.08 -39.69 10.47
C LEU A 136 1.06 -39.98 9.32
N ALA A 137 2.30 -39.47 9.34
CA ALA A 137 3.23 -39.48 8.20
C ALA A 137 3.87 -40.86 7.86
N LYS A 138 3.10 -41.94 7.87
CA LYS A 138 3.57 -43.32 7.67
C LYS A 138 3.51 -43.80 6.21
N ASP A 139 2.68 -43.19 5.37
CA ASP A 139 2.40 -43.65 4.01
C ASP A 139 2.24 -42.50 3.00
N GLU A 140 2.42 -42.79 1.72
CA GLU A 140 2.62 -41.80 0.65
C GLU A 140 1.41 -40.87 0.44
N LYS A 141 0.18 -41.39 0.59
CA LYS A 141 -1.06 -40.59 0.58
C LYS A 141 -1.13 -39.64 1.78
N THR A 142 -0.59 -40.05 2.91
CA THR A 142 -0.61 -39.28 4.15
C THR A 142 0.43 -38.16 4.12
N LYS A 143 1.54 -38.32 3.40
CA LYS A 143 2.50 -37.24 3.12
C LYS A 143 1.86 -36.06 2.34
N ALA A 144 0.96 -36.34 1.41
CA ALA A 144 0.25 -35.29 0.67
C ALA A 144 -0.71 -34.51 1.57
N LEU A 145 -1.45 -35.20 2.44
CA LEU A 145 -2.32 -34.59 3.45
C LEU A 145 -1.52 -33.72 4.44
N VAL A 146 -0.39 -34.24 4.93
CA VAL A 146 0.55 -33.52 5.81
C VAL A 146 1.03 -32.22 5.17
N SER A 147 1.53 -32.30 3.94
CA SER A 147 2.02 -31.13 3.19
C SER A 147 0.92 -30.09 2.98
N MET A 148 -0.30 -30.55 2.66
CA MET A 148 -1.45 -29.66 2.49
C MET A 148 -1.76 -28.89 3.77
N VAL A 149 -1.80 -29.57 4.93
CA VAL A 149 -2.11 -28.91 6.20
C VAL A 149 -0.98 -27.99 6.67
N LEU A 150 0.28 -28.39 6.53
CA LEU A 150 1.42 -27.50 6.83
C LEU A 150 1.36 -26.22 6.00
N ARG A 151 0.89 -26.30 4.75
CA ARG A 151 0.64 -25.12 3.90
C ARG A 151 -0.53 -24.26 4.38
N LEU A 152 -1.56 -24.86 4.99
CA LEU A 152 -2.66 -24.11 5.61
C LEU A 152 -2.19 -23.37 6.87
N LEU A 153 -1.29 -23.98 7.65
CA LEU A 153 -0.65 -23.37 8.81
C LEU A 153 0.50 -22.41 8.46
N ALA A 154 0.92 -22.38 7.20
CA ALA A 154 2.01 -21.51 6.77
C ALA A 154 1.62 -20.04 6.94
N ARG A 155 2.55 -19.28 7.52
CA ARG A 155 2.44 -17.83 7.67
C ARG A 155 2.69 -17.13 6.34
N ASP A 156 2.19 -15.91 6.23
CA ASP A 156 2.55 -15.03 5.12
C ASP A 156 3.92 -14.36 5.36
N ALA A 157 4.34 -13.49 4.43
CA ALA A 157 5.62 -12.79 4.51
C ALA A 157 5.76 -11.89 5.76
N LYS A 158 4.65 -11.54 6.41
CA LYS A 158 4.62 -10.73 7.64
C LYS A 158 4.61 -11.58 8.91
N GLY A 159 4.62 -12.91 8.78
CA GLY A 159 4.54 -13.82 9.91
C GLY A 159 3.10 -14.05 10.40
N THR A 160 2.09 -13.65 9.63
CA THR A 160 0.67 -13.74 10.02
C THR A 160 0.00 -14.97 9.42
N LEU A 161 -0.85 -15.64 10.20
CA LEU A 161 -1.66 -16.76 9.75
C LEU A 161 -2.95 -16.27 9.06
N LYS A 162 -3.28 -16.78 7.88
CA LYS A 162 -4.47 -16.30 7.15
C LYS A 162 -5.74 -16.95 7.66
N ALA A 163 -6.73 -16.15 8.06
CA ALA A 163 -8.00 -16.67 8.56
C ALA A 163 -8.72 -17.59 7.54
N SER A 164 -8.61 -17.27 6.26
CA SER A 164 -9.17 -18.09 5.17
C SER A 164 -8.59 -19.50 5.11
N ARG A 165 -7.32 -19.68 5.52
CA ARG A 165 -6.68 -21.00 5.60
C ARG A 165 -7.16 -21.79 6.81
N ILE A 166 -7.53 -21.11 7.90
CA ILE A 166 -8.08 -21.76 9.10
C ILE A 166 -9.47 -22.31 8.84
N VAL A 167 -10.31 -21.58 8.10
CA VAL A 167 -11.60 -22.10 7.65
C VAL A 167 -11.44 -23.38 6.81
N GLN A 168 -10.40 -23.45 5.97
CA GLN A 168 -10.10 -24.68 5.21
C GLN A 168 -9.59 -25.79 6.12
N LEU A 169 -8.72 -25.44 7.08
CA LEU A 169 -8.18 -26.39 8.06
C LEU A 169 -9.29 -27.04 8.89
N ARG A 170 -10.29 -26.27 9.31
CA ARG A 170 -11.47 -26.78 10.02
C ARG A 170 -12.23 -27.82 9.20
N LYS A 171 -12.42 -27.58 7.90
CA LYS A 171 -13.10 -28.56 7.03
C LYS A 171 -12.34 -29.88 7.01
N VAL A 172 -11.01 -29.83 6.85
CA VAL A 172 -10.15 -31.02 6.88
C VAL A 172 -10.22 -31.73 8.24
N ALA A 173 -10.21 -30.98 9.35
CA ALA A 173 -10.33 -31.56 10.68
C ALA A 173 -11.68 -32.26 10.91
N MET A 174 -12.79 -31.65 10.49
CA MET A 174 -14.13 -32.24 10.56
C MET A 174 -14.26 -33.49 9.67
N GLU A 175 -13.68 -33.49 8.47
CA GLU A 175 -13.67 -34.65 7.57
C GLU A 175 -12.85 -35.81 8.13
N THR A 176 -11.80 -35.51 8.89
CA THR A 176 -10.93 -36.52 9.51
C THR A 176 -11.57 -37.10 10.78
N GLY A 177 -12.40 -36.32 11.48
CA GLY A 177 -13.13 -36.77 12.68
C GLY A 177 -12.26 -37.04 13.91
N ASP A 178 -11.02 -36.55 13.91
CA ASP A 178 -10.10 -36.72 15.04
C ASP A 178 -10.28 -35.59 16.06
N ASP A 179 -10.61 -35.97 17.30
CA ASP A 179 -10.91 -35.01 18.37
C ASP A 179 -9.73 -34.09 18.69
N ARG A 180 -8.50 -34.60 18.63
CA ARG A 180 -7.29 -33.83 18.94
C ARG A 180 -6.99 -32.82 17.84
N PHE A 181 -7.19 -33.20 16.59
CA PHE A 181 -7.06 -32.30 15.45
C PHE A 181 -8.14 -31.21 15.47
N ILE A 182 -9.39 -31.57 15.72
CA ILE A 182 -10.51 -30.63 15.85
C ILE A 182 -10.26 -29.64 16.98
N GLU A 183 -9.78 -30.10 18.13
CA GLU A 183 -9.44 -29.26 19.27
C GLU A 183 -8.33 -28.26 18.91
N GLY A 184 -7.24 -28.72 18.28
CA GLY A 184 -6.15 -27.85 17.85
C GLY A 184 -6.62 -26.74 16.90
N VAL A 185 -7.53 -27.07 15.96
CA VAL A 185 -8.11 -26.07 15.06
C VAL A 185 -9.06 -25.12 15.80
N ARG A 186 -9.86 -25.63 16.73
CA ARG A 186 -10.75 -24.78 17.55
C ARG A 186 -9.96 -23.76 18.36
N ILE A 187 -8.86 -24.16 18.97
CA ILE A 187 -7.98 -23.23 19.72
C ILE A 187 -7.43 -22.13 18.80
N ILE A 188 -7.04 -22.46 17.57
CA ILE A 188 -6.60 -21.46 16.57
C ILE A 188 -7.73 -20.50 16.19
N GLU A 189 -8.95 -21.00 16.02
CA GLU A 189 -10.14 -20.18 15.73
C GLU A 189 -10.51 -19.26 16.90
N GLU A 190 -10.48 -19.77 18.13
CA GLU A 190 -10.75 -19.00 19.35
C GLU A 190 -9.65 -17.97 19.64
N ALA A 191 -8.43 -18.23 19.20
CA ALA A 191 -7.33 -17.28 19.27
C ALA A 191 -7.48 -16.14 18.25
N TYR A 192 -8.36 -16.23 17.25
CA TYR A 192 -8.48 -15.20 16.22
C TYR A 192 -8.96 -13.87 16.80
N GLN A 193 -8.11 -12.86 16.67
CA GLN A 193 -8.35 -11.50 17.14
C GLN A 193 -7.95 -10.52 16.03
N PRO A 194 -8.87 -10.12 15.14
CA PRO A 194 -8.55 -9.22 14.05
C PRO A 194 -8.07 -7.86 14.58
N GLU A 195 -7.00 -7.34 13.99
CA GLU A 195 -6.43 -6.05 14.37
C GLU A 195 -6.82 -4.98 13.36
N VAL A 196 -7.19 -3.80 13.86
CA VAL A 196 -7.48 -2.65 12.99
C VAL A 196 -6.18 -2.13 12.39
N SER A 197 -6.11 -2.13 11.06
CA SER A 197 -4.92 -1.71 10.32
C SER A 197 -5.00 -0.26 9.82
N LYS A 198 -6.11 0.13 9.19
CA LYS A 198 -6.30 1.45 8.55
C LYS A 198 -7.76 1.86 8.58
N GLN A 199 -8.03 3.12 8.81
CA GLN A 199 -9.38 3.69 8.63
C GLN A 199 -9.58 4.15 7.19
N PHE A 200 -10.82 4.13 6.73
CA PHE A 200 -11.19 4.66 5.42
C PHE A 200 -12.51 5.42 5.45
N ILE A 201 -12.62 6.36 4.51
CA ILE A 201 -13.82 7.14 4.24
C ILE A 201 -14.10 7.02 2.74
N ARG A 202 -15.32 6.65 2.38
CA ARG A 202 -15.82 6.68 1.00
C ARG A 202 -17.02 7.61 0.96
N ALA A 203 -16.98 8.61 0.08
CA ALA A 203 -18.09 9.51 -0.15
C ALA A 203 -18.62 9.32 -1.57
N GLU A 204 -19.94 9.31 -1.73
CA GLU A 204 -20.61 9.09 -3.00
C GLU A 204 -21.80 10.04 -3.15
N ILE A 205 -22.02 10.53 -4.37
CA ILE A 205 -23.14 11.40 -4.73
C ILE A 205 -23.88 10.77 -5.92
N LYS A 206 -25.21 10.80 -5.93
CA LYS A 206 -25.98 10.39 -7.10
C LYS A 206 -25.84 11.42 -8.22
N ASN A 207 -25.58 10.95 -9.43
CA ASN A 207 -25.66 11.78 -10.62
C ASN A 207 -27.12 11.95 -11.09
N GLU A 208 -27.33 12.75 -12.14
CA GLU A 208 -28.64 13.02 -12.74
C GLU A 208 -29.37 11.76 -13.21
N ASN A 209 -28.63 10.68 -13.51
CA ASN A 209 -29.17 9.37 -13.91
C ASN A 209 -29.46 8.45 -12.71
N GLY A 210 -29.33 8.94 -11.48
CA GLY A 210 -29.57 8.19 -10.24
C GLY A 210 -28.46 7.20 -9.86
N MET A 211 -27.33 7.18 -10.57
CA MET A 211 -26.19 6.31 -10.28
C MET A 211 -25.27 6.95 -9.23
N TRP A 212 -24.79 6.14 -8.28
CA TRP A 212 -23.79 6.57 -7.30
C TRP A 212 -22.44 6.80 -7.99
N LYS A 213 -21.91 8.01 -7.88
CA LYS A 213 -20.57 8.38 -8.31
C LYS A 213 -19.69 8.63 -7.08
N PRO A 214 -18.54 7.94 -6.94
CA PRO A 214 -17.63 8.20 -5.84
C PRO A 214 -16.97 9.58 -5.99
N ILE A 215 -16.71 10.21 -4.85
CA ILE A 215 -15.83 11.38 -4.77
C ILE A 215 -14.42 10.84 -4.57
N PRO A 216 -13.51 10.98 -5.55
CA PRO A 216 -12.15 10.47 -5.41
C PRO A 216 -11.40 11.28 -4.34
N LEU A 217 -10.94 10.59 -3.29
CA LEU A 217 -10.13 11.19 -2.22
C LEU A 217 -8.66 10.77 -2.29
N GLY A 218 -8.28 10.20 -3.43
CA GLY A 218 -6.93 9.79 -3.82
C GLY A 218 -6.86 9.61 -5.34
N MET A 219 -5.65 9.63 -5.91
CA MET A 219 -5.46 9.59 -7.37
C MET A 219 -5.88 8.29 -8.05
N THR A 220 -5.98 7.19 -7.30
CA THR A 220 -6.31 5.86 -7.83
C THR A 220 -7.79 5.51 -7.69
N GLU A 221 -8.61 6.41 -7.15
CA GLU A 221 -10.04 6.21 -6.97
C GLU A 221 -10.78 6.78 -8.20
N SER A 222 -11.65 5.99 -8.83
CA SER A 222 -12.43 6.34 -10.03
C SER A 222 -13.93 6.30 -9.77
#